data_AF-A0A9B0TS55-F1
#
_entry.id   AF-A0A9B0TS55-F1
#
_cell.length_a   1.000
_cell.length_b   1.000
_cell.length_c   1.000
_cell.angle_alpha   90.00
_cell.angle_beta   90.00
_cell.angle_gamma   90.00
#
_symmetry.space_group_name_H-M   'P 1'
#
loop_
_entity.id
_entity.type
_entity.pdbx_description
1 polymer ?
#
loop_
_entity_poly.entity_id
_entity_poly.type
_entity_poly.pdbx_seq_one_letter_code
_entity_poly.pdbx_strand_id
1 'polypeptide(L)'
;MIHISLRKKLSYCVLLAFFLFAIICVWKERKKGSYFESLKLETKEIQVVTGLEKLAMGSGPKSSISTQDLHRGNPVLSSSRESSKAKPEPSFQVWNKDSSSKNLPSRLQSIRKNYLNMNKYKVSYKGPGPGVKWSAEALLCHLRDHVNVSMVESTDFPFNTSEWEGYLPREHFRTKAGPWGRCAVVSSAGSLKSSQLGREIDDHDAILRFNAAPTANFQQDVGTKTTIRLINSQ
;
A
#
# COMPACT_ATOMS: atom_id res chain seq x y z
N MET A 1 16.06 -69.97 -10.84
CA MET A 1 14.95 -69.53 -9.95
C MET A 1 15.29 -68.32 -9.06
N ILE A 2 16.57 -68.06 -8.73
CA ILE A 2 17.00 -67.01 -7.78
C ILE A 2 16.91 -65.58 -8.35
N HIS A 3 17.14 -65.39 -9.65
CA HIS A 3 17.16 -64.06 -10.28
C HIS A 3 15.76 -63.39 -10.38
N ILE A 4 14.69 -64.19 -10.46
CA ILE A 4 13.30 -63.70 -10.48
C ILE A 4 12.89 -63.18 -9.09
N SER A 5 13.35 -63.83 -8.03
CA SER A 5 13.12 -63.40 -6.63
C SER A 5 13.79 -62.05 -6.35
N LEU A 6 15.02 -61.85 -6.85
CA LEU A 6 15.75 -60.59 -6.65
C LEU A 6 15.10 -59.42 -7.40
N ARG A 7 14.65 -59.62 -8.65
CA ARG A 7 13.91 -58.58 -9.40
C ARG A 7 12.57 -58.21 -8.76
N LYS A 8 11.84 -59.19 -8.20
CA LYS A 8 10.59 -58.92 -7.48
C LYS A 8 10.84 -58.13 -6.19
N LYS A 9 11.90 -58.45 -5.45
CA LYS A 9 12.32 -57.68 -4.25
C LYS A 9 12.72 -56.25 -4.59
N LEU A 10 13.49 -56.05 -5.67
CA LEU A 10 13.89 -54.72 -6.11
C LEU A 10 12.69 -53.89 -6.59
N SER A 11 11.77 -54.49 -7.34
CA SER A 11 10.52 -53.84 -7.76
C SER A 11 9.65 -53.42 -6.56
N TYR A 12 9.52 -54.29 -5.55
CA TYR A 12 8.78 -53.98 -4.34
C TYR A 12 9.41 -52.83 -3.54
N CYS A 13 10.74 -52.77 -3.44
CA CYS A 13 11.45 -51.65 -2.81
C CYS A 13 11.20 -50.32 -3.53
N VAL A 14 11.20 -50.32 -4.86
CA VAL A 14 10.91 -49.12 -5.67
C VAL A 14 9.47 -48.67 -5.45
N LEU A 15 8.50 -49.59 -5.49
CA LEU A 15 7.09 -49.27 -5.23
C LEU A 15 6.87 -48.72 -3.83
N LEU A 16 7.53 -49.29 -2.81
CA LEU A 16 7.44 -48.82 -1.42
C LEU A 16 8.00 -47.39 -1.29
N ALA A 17 9.11 -47.08 -1.97
CA ALA A 17 9.70 -45.74 -1.97
C ALA A 17 8.77 -44.69 -2.62
N PHE A 18 8.13 -45.04 -3.74
CA PHE A 18 7.13 -44.17 -4.38
C PHE A 18 5.91 -43.93 -3.49
N PHE A 19 5.41 -44.98 -2.82
CA PHE A 19 4.29 -44.84 -1.88
C PHE A 19 4.64 -43.93 -0.69
N LEU A 20 5.82 -44.12 -0.09
CA LEU A 20 6.29 -43.26 1.00
C LEU A 20 6.45 -41.80 0.56
N PHE A 21 7.00 -41.57 -0.65
CA PHE A 21 7.11 -40.23 -1.21
C PHE A 21 5.74 -39.58 -1.43
N ALA A 22 4.77 -40.32 -1.97
CA ALA A 22 3.40 -39.84 -2.16
C ALA A 22 2.73 -39.48 -0.83
N ILE A 23 2.90 -40.30 0.22
CA ILE A 23 2.37 -40.02 1.56
C ILE A 23 3.00 -38.72 2.12
N ILE A 24 4.31 -38.52 1.96
CA ILE A 24 5.00 -37.30 2.39
C ILE A 24 4.48 -36.08 1.62
N CYS A 25 4.26 -36.18 0.31
CA CYS A 25 3.70 -35.12 -0.52
C CYS A 25 2.28 -34.73 -0.09
N VAL A 26 1.41 -35.72 0.13
CA VAL A 26 0.03 -35.50 0.59
C VAL A 26 0.00 -34.92 2.01
N TRP A 27 0.89 -35.37 2.90
CA TRP A 27 0.99 -34.82 4.25
C TRP A 27 1.46 -33.35 4.24
N LYS A 28 2.40 -33.01 3.34
CA LYS A 28 2.86 -31.63 3.12
C LYS A 28 1.77 -30.72 2.56
N GLU A 29 0.89 -31.24 1.70
CA GLU A 29 -0.30 -30.49 1.26
C GLU A 29 -1.33 -30.30 2.37
N ARG A 30 -1.65 -31.34 3.16
CA ARG A 30 -2.56 -31.21 4.31
C ARG A 30 -2.08 -30.17 5.32
N LYS A 31 -0.76 -30.11 5.57
CA LYS A 31 -0.18 -29.10 6.46
C LYS A 31 -0.37 -27.68 5.91
N LYS A 32 -0.31 -27.46 4.59
CA LYS A 32 -0.62 -26.16 3.98
C LYS A 32 -2.10 -25.78 4.09
N GLY A 33 -3.01 -26.76 3.96
CA GLY A 33 -4.46 -26.54 4.13
C GLY A 33 -4.87 -26.14 5.55
N SER A 34 -4.22 -26.72 6.57
CA SER A 34 -4.49 -26.41 7.98
C SER A 34 -4.16 -24.97 8.38
N TYR A 35 -3.11 -24.35 7.80
CA TYR A 35 -2.82 -22.93 8.01
C TYR A 35 -3.91 -22.01 7.45
N PHE A 36 -4.63 -22.44 6.41
CA PHE A 36 -5.67 -21.64 5.76
C PHE A 36 -7.00 -21.69 6.53
N GLU A 37 -7.31 -22.81 7.15
CA GLU A 37 -8.47 -22.98 8.06
C GLU A 37 -8.29 -22.17 9.36
N SER A 38 -7.09 -22.15 9.95
CA SER A 38 -6.81 -21.42 11.19
C SER A 38 -7.02 -19.90 11.04
N LEU A 39 -6.63 -19.32 9.90
CA LEU A 39 -6.89 -17.90 9.57
C LEU A 39 -8.39 -17.58 9.48
N LYS A 40 -9.19 -18.55 9.02
CA LYS A 40 -10.64 -18.38 8.86
C LYS A 40 -11.38 -18.46 10.19
N LEU A 41 -10.85 -19.21 11.17
CA LEU A 41 -11.39 -19.31 12.52
C LEU A 41 -11.11 -18.04 13.33
N GLU A 42 -9.90 -17.50 13.24
CA GLU A 42 -9.48 -16.26 13.92
C GLU A 42 -10.31 -15.04 13.49
N THR A 43 -10.83 -15.05 12.25
CA THR A 43 -11.71 -13.97 11.74
C THR A 43 -13.13 -14.02 12.33
N LYS A 44 -13.60 -15.18 12.81
CA LYS A 44 -14.97 -15.33 13.34
C LYS A 44 -15.09 -14.94 14.82
N GLU A 45 -14.04 -15.07 15.62
CA GLU A 45 -14.09 -14.72 17.05
C GLU A 45 -14.07 -13.20 17.30
N ILE A 46 -13.60 -12.39 16.35
CA ILE A 46 -13.47 -10.93 16.51
C ILE A 46 -14.82 -10.19 16.44
N GLN A 47 -15.91 -10.85 16.03
CA GLN A 47 -17.23 -10.20 15.88
C GLN A 47 -18.10 -10.09 17.14
N VAL A 48 -17.67 -10.55 18.32
CA VAL A 48 -18.59 -10.72 19.48
C VAL A 48 -18.36 -9.76 20.66
N VAL A 49 -17.33 -8.92 20.69
CA VAL A 49 -17.10 -7.99 21.83
C VAL A 49 -17.31 -6.53 21.43
N THR A 50 -18.57 -6.10 21.41
CA THR A 50 -18.92 -4.67 21.43
C THR A 50 -20.00 -4.43 22.51
N GLY A 51 -19.59 -3.94 23.66
CA GLY A 51 -20.49 -3.50 24.73
C GLY A 51 -19.71 -2.89 25.89
N LEU A 52 -20.07 -1.66 26.27
CA LEU A 52 -19.59 -0.86 27.44
C LEU A 52 -18.15 -0.26 27.27
N GLU A 53 -17.83 1.01 27.54
CA GLU A 53 -18.40 2.11 28.34
C GLU A 53 -18.01 3.51 27.80
N LYS A 54 -18.89 4.49 28.05
CA LYS A 54 -18.62 5.93 28.08
C LYS A 54 -17.88 6.29 29.36
N LEU A 55 -16.94 7.24 29.32
CA LEU A 55 -16.76 8.29 30.34
C LEU A 55 -15.84 9.41 29.79
N ALA A 56 -16.24 10.65 30.01
CA ALA A 56 -15.57 11.87 29.56
C ALA A 56 -15.36 12.83 30.75
N MET A 57 -14.17 13.44 30.84
CA MET A 57 -13.81 14.71 31.52
C MET A 57 -12.44 15.11 30.91
N GLY A 58 -12.02 16.35 30.64
CA GLY A 58 -12.48 17.68 31.02
C GLY A 58 -11.26 18.54 31.40
N SER A 59 -11.03 19.65 30.68
CA SER A 59 -10.27 20.89 31.00
C SER A 59 -8.73 20.92 31.17
N GLY A 60 -8.11 21.93 30.53
CA GLY A 60 -6.71 22.38 30.69
C GLY A 60 -6.47 23.28 31.92
N PRO A 61 -5.33 24.03 32.02
CA PRO A 61 -5.29 25.39 31.46
C PRO A 61 -3.91 25.93 30.97
N LYS A 62 -3.95 27.16 30.43
CA LYS A 62 -2.87 28.07 29.93
C LYS A 62 -2.13 28.85 31.04
N SER A 63 -0.92 29.34 30.75
CA SER A 63 -0.29 30.66 31.07
C SER A 63 1.24 30.51 30.99
N SER A 64 2.06 31.23 30.19
CA SER A 64 2.36 32.67 29.94
C SER A 64 3.70 33.13 30.58
N ILE A 65 4.69 33.37 29.72
CA ILE A 65 5.67 34.49 29.64
C ILE A 65 6.42 34.95 30.91
N SER A 66 7.77 34.98 30.84
CA SER A 66 8.59 36.14 31.26
C SER A 66 10.01 36.10 30.68
N THR A 67 10.41 37.20 30.06
CA THR A 67 11.76 37.60 29.61
C THR A 67 12.51 38.31 30.74
N GLN A 68 13.81 38.07 30.89
CA GLN A 68 14.75 39.01 31.53
C GLN A 68 16.14 38.91 30.86
N ASP A 69 16.60 40.06 30.35
CA ASP A 69 17.94 40.37 29.86
C ASP A 69 18.85 40.84 31.01
N LEU A 70 20.15 40.53 30.94
CA LEU A 70 21.22 41.23 31.69
C LEU A 70 22.55 41.14 30.92
N HIS A 71 23.03 42.30 30.47
CA HIS A 71 24.34 42.53 29.85
C HIS A 71 25.51 42.38 30.84
N ARG A 72 26.62 41.75 30.44
CA ARG A 72 27.98 42.16 30.86
C ARG A 72 29.13 41.60 30.00
N GLY A 73 29.88 42.51 29.36
CA GLY A 73 31.35 42.50 29.23
C GLY A 73 32.04 41.47 28.33
N ASN A 74 32.57 41.92 27.19
CA ASN A 74 33.61 41.22 26.43
C ASN A 74 35.01 41.39 27.09
N PRO A 75 35.86 40.37 26.99
CA PRO A 75 37.26 40.59 26.64
C PRO A 75 37.61 39.91 25.31
N VAL A 76 38.30 40.64 24.45
CA VAL A 76 38.97 40.13 23.26
C VAL A 76 40.16 39.27 23.70
N LEU A 77 40.14 37.98 23.38
CA LEU A 77 41.32 37.14 23.37
C LEU A 77 41.29 36.23 22.14
N SER A 78 42.33 36.38 21.33
CA SER A 78 42.57 35.61 20.11
C SER A 78 42.77 34.12 20.39
N SER A 79 41.97 33.25 19.76
CA SER A 79 42.42 31.90 19.43
C SER A 79 41.77 31.39 18.14
N SER A 80 42.64 30.91 17.26
CA SER A 80 42.44 29.87 16.25
C SER A 80 41.12 29.83 15.45
N ARG A 81 41.24 30.01 14.12
CA ARG A 81 40.29 29.45 13.14
C ARG A 81 40.21 27.93 13.33
N GLU A 82 39.34 27.48 14.22
CA GLU A 82 38.79 26.14 14.13
C GLU A 82 37.87 26.11 12.92
N SER A 83 38.32 25.39 11.90
CA SER A 83 37.48 24.94 10.80
C SER A 83 36.25 24.27 11.40
N SER A 84 35.10 24.94 11.33
CA SER A 84 33.81 24.37 11.68
C SER A 84 33.56 23.21 10.73
N LYS A 85 33.96 22.01 11.13
CA LYS A 85 33.57 20.77 10.45
C LYS A 85 32.05 20.78 10.39
N ALA A 86 31.50 20.94 9.18
CA ALA A 86 30.08 20.86 8.92
C ALA A 86 29.56 19.57 9.57
N LYS A 87 28.55 19.70 10.43
CA LYS A 87 27.87 18.57 11.06
C LYS A 87 27.42 17.63 9.93
N PRO A 88 27.80 16.34 9.93
CA PRO A 88 27.39 15.43 8.88
C PRO A 88 25.86 15.39 8.85
N GLU A 89 25.29 15.65 7.67
CA GLU A 89 23.86 15.52 7.42
C GLU A 89 23.39 14.14 7.87
N PRO A 90 22.26 14.03 8.57
CA PRO A 90 21.73 12.75 8.99
C PRO A 90 21.50 11.85 7.77
N SER A 91 22.17 10.69 7.76
CA SER A 91 21.97 9.67 6.73
C SER A 91 20.78 8.80 7.10
N PHE A 92 19.67 8.96 6.37
CA PHE A 92 18.49 8.10 6.48
C PHE A 92 18.07 7.59 5.11
N GLN A 93 17.46 6.41 5.08
CA GLN A 93 17.03 5.78 3.84
C GLN A 93 15.59 6.16 3.52
N VAL A 94 15.36 6.66 2.31
CA VAL A 94 14.04 6.91 1.73
C VAL A 94 13.88 6.10 0.45
N TRP A 95 12.71 6.20 -0.18
CA TRP A 95 12.45 5.51 -1.44
C TRP A 95 13.51 5.84 -2.49
N ASN A 96 14.13 4.82 -3.07
CA ASN A 96 15.10 4.99 -4.13
C ASN A 96 14.39 5.10 -5.49
N LYS A 97 14.48 6.28 -6.13
CA LYS A 97 13.91 6.57 -7.45
C LYS A 97 14.39 5.64 -8.57
N ASP A 98 15.58 5.05 -8.43
CA ASP A 98 16.21 4.17 -9.41
C ASP A 98 16.01 2.68 -9.07
N SER A 99 15.04 2.36 -8.20
CA SER A 99 14.69 0.99 -7.81
C SER A 99 14.31 0.14 -9.02
N SER A 100 14.88 -1.07 -9.11
CA SER A 100 14.71 -2.00 -10.23
C SER A 100 14.31 -3.40 -9.74
N SER A 101 13.99 -4.31 -10.67
CA SER A 101 13.70 -5.70 -10.31
C SER A 101 14.87 -6.41 -9.62
N LYS A 102 16.11 -5.93 -9.78
CA LYS A 102 17.29 -6.50 -9.12
C LYS A 102 17.33 -6.18 -7.62
N ASN A 103 16.63 -5.12 -7.19
CA ASN A 103 16.56 -4.70 -5.79
C ASN A 103 15.50 -5.48 -4.99
N LEU A 104 14.64 -6.26 -5.66
CA LEU A 104 13.57 -7.02 -5.01
C LEU A 104 14.10 -8.33 -4.37
N PRO A 105 13.48 -8.81 -3.28
CA PRO A 105 13.70 -10.17 -2.81
C PRO A 105 13.42 -11.22 -3.89
N SER A 106 14.18 -12.32 -3.93
CA SER A 106 14.10 -13.35 -4.98
C SER A 106 12.67 -13.87 -5.21
N ARG A 107 11.87 -13.99 -4.15
CA ARG A 107 10.44 -14.37 -4.26
C ARG A 107 9.66 -13.40 -5.14
N LEU A 108 9.82 -12.09 -4.95
CA LEU A 108 9.10 -11.06 -5.71
C LEU A 108 9.66 -10.94 -7.14
N GLN A 109 10.94 -11.21 -7.36
CA GLN A 109 11.51 -11.31 -8.70
C GLN A 109 10.83 -12.41 -9.53
N SER A 110 10.63 -13.59 -8.94
CA SER A 110 9.93 -14.71 -9.60
C SER A 110 8.47 -14.37 -9.89
N ILE A 111 7.77 -13.75 -8.93
CA ILE A 111 6.38 -13.31 -9.13
C ILE A 111 6.29 -12.31 -10.30
N ARG A 112 7.18 -11.32 -10.37
CA ARG A 112 7.24 -10.37 -11.48
C ARG A 112 7.43 -11.07 -12.83
N LYS A 113 8.37 -12.01 -12.92
CA LYS A 113 8.63 -12.79 -14.14
C LYS A 113 7.37 -13.56 -14.58
N ASN A 114 6.65 -14.16 -13.63
CA ASN A 114 5.42 -14.88 -13.93
C ASN A 114 4.34 -13.94 -14.49
N TYR A 115 4.15 -12.75 -13.91
CA TYR A 115 3.20 -11.76 -14.46
C TYR A 115 3.55 -11.31 -15.89
N LEU A 116 4.84 -11.11 -16.17
CA LEU A 116 5.29 -10.77 -17.53
C LEU A 116 5.01 -11.90 -18.52
N ASN A 117 5.28 -13.15 -18.14
CA ASN A 117 5.04 -14.31 -19.00
C ASN A 117 3.55 -14.59 -19.23
N MET A 118 2.71 -14.40 -18.20
CA MET A 118 1.27 -14.59 -18.32
C MET A 118 0.64 -13.60 -19.30
N ASN A 119 1.14 -12.35 -19.34
CA ASN A 119 0.62 -11.25 -20.14
C ASN A 119 -0.92 -11.23 -20.19
N LYS A 120 -1.56 -11.27 -19.01
CA LYS A 120 -3.02 -11.47 -18.85
C LYS A 120 -3.85 -10.53 -19.73
N TYR A 121 -3.38 -9.30 -19.92
CA TYR A 121 -4.05 -8.24 -20.67
C TYR A 121 -3.52 -8.08 -22.11
N LYS A 122 -2.75 -9.06 -22.61
CA LYS A 122 -2.21 -9.10 -23.98
C LYS A 122 -1.48 -7.81 -24.38
N VAL A 123 -0.73 -7.24 -23.45
CA VAL A 123 0.01 -5.99 -23.66
C VAL A 123 1.10 -6.21 -24.70
N SER A 124 1.12 -5.36 -25.73
CA SER A 124 2.24 -5.20 -26.66
C SER A 124 2.60 -3.72 -26.69
N TYR A 125 3.59 -3.33 -25.90
CA TYR A 125 3.99 -1.93 -25.80
C TYR A 125 4.72 -1.50 -27.09
N LYS A 126 4.15 -0.50 -27.79
CA LYS A 126 4.68 0.06 -29.05
C LYS A 126 5.12 1.53 -28.92
N GLY A 127 5.11 2.08 -27.71
CA GLY A 127 5.54 3.45 -27.44
C GLY A 127 7.06 3.60 -27.47
N PRO A 128 7.56 4.80 -27.11
CA PRO A 128 9.00 5.05 -26.97
C PRO A 128 9.66 4.01 -26.06
N GLY A 129 10.83 3.49 -26.46
CA GLY A 129 11.54 2.42 -25.74
C GLY A 129 11.74 2.72 -24.24
N PRO A 130 11.86 1.68 -23.38
CA PRO A 130 11.98 1.87 -21.95
C PRO A 130 13.24 2.66 -21.58
N GLY A 131 13.18 3.45 -20.51
CA GLY A 131 14.32 4.19 -19.98
C GLY A 131 14.44 5.65 -20.44
N VAL A 132 13.39 6.22 -21.06
CA VAL A 132 13.32 7.67 -21.32
C VAL A 132 13.41 8.44 -20.00
N LYS A 133 14.32 9.40 -19.93
CA LYS A 133 14.48 10.29 -18.79
C LYS A 133 13.70 11.58 -19.01
N TRP A 134 12.99 12.02 -17.98
CA TRP A 134 12.19 13.24 -17.98
C TRP A 134 12.62 14.14 -16.84
N SER A 135 12.54 15.46 -17.03
CA SER A 135 12.48 16.38 -15.89
C SER A 135 11.12 16.22 -15.18
N ALA A 136 11.03 16.62 -13.91
CA ALA A 136 9.79 16.54 -13.16
C ALA A 136 8.66 17.33 -13.84
N GLU A 137 8.93 18.56 -14.26
CA GLU A 137 7.96 19.43 -14.94
C GLU A 137 7.48 18.84 -16.27
N ALA A 138 8.41 18.33 -17.09
CA ALA A 138 8.05 17.75 -18.38
C ALA A 138 7.20 16.48 -18.19
N LEU A 139 7.53 15.64 -17.20
CA LEU A 139 6.75 14.45 -16.89
C LEU A 139 5.33 14.80 -16.40
N LEU A 140 5.19 15.83 -15.56
CA LEU A 140 3.88 16.27 -15.07
C LEU A 140 2.99 16.79 -16.21
N CYS A 141 3.53 17.60 -17.12
CA CYS A 141 2.81 18.02 -18.32
C CYS A 141 2.45 16.82 -19.20
N HIS A 142 3.39 15.88 -19.41
CA HIS A 142 3.13 14.67 -20.19
C HIS A 142 1.97 13.85 -19.60
N LEU A 143 1.97 13.62 -18.28
CA LEU A 143 0.89 12.91 -17.59
C LEU A 143 -0.46 13.62 -17.71
N ARG A 144 -0.48 14.95 -17.54
CA ARG A 144 -1.70 15.76 -17.70
C ARG A 144 -2.29 15.61 -19.10
N ASP A 145 -1.44 15.64 -20.12
CA ASP A 145 -1.89 15.72 -21.52
C ASP A 145 -2.21 14.33 -22.12
N HIS A 146 -1.65 13.25 -21.56
CA HIS A 146 -1.77 11.90 -22.13
C HIS A 146 -2.57 10.91 -21.27
N VAL A 147 -2.99 11.28 -20.06
CA VAL A 147 -3.83 10.45 -19.20
C VAL A 147 -5.21 11.08 -19.06
N ASN A 148 -6.19 10.53 -19.78
CA ASN A 148 -7.57 11.00 -19.69
C ASN A 148 -8.25 10.48 -18.41
N VAL A 149 -8.51 11.37 -17.46
CA VAL A 149 -9.31 11.07 -16.26
C VAL A 149 -10.76 11.44 -16.51
N SER A 150 -11.54 10.45 -16.95
CA SER A 150 -12.98 10.51 -17.24
C SER A 150 -13.71 9.30 -16.63
N MET A 151 -15.02 9.41 -16.49
CA MET A 151 -15.91 8.32 -16.09
C MET A 151 -16.79 7.93 -17.28
N VAL A 152 -17.34 6.71 -17.26
CA VAL A 152 -18.36 6.30 -18.24
C VAL A 152 -19.59 7.21 -18.11
N GLU A 153 -20.07 7.71 -19.24
CA GLU A 153 -21.26 8.54 -19.35
C GLU A 153 -22.42 7.78 -20.01
N SER A 154 -23.65 8.29 -19.87
CA SER A 154 -24.84 7.68 -20.49
C SER A 154 -24.83 7.76 -22.02
N THR A 155 -23.92 8.53 -22.61
CA THR A 155 -23.72 8.61 -24.06
C THR A 155 -22.80 7.52 -24.59
N ASP A 156 -22.01 6.88 -23.73
CA ASP A 156 -21.06 5.83 -24.12
C ASP A 156 -21.81 4.53 -24.38
N PHE A 157 -21.55 3.87 -25.50
CA PHE A 157 -22.10 2.54 -25.76
C PHE A 157 -21.41 1.48 -24.87
N PRO A 158 -22.14 0.53 -24.24
CA PRO A 158 -23.58 0.25 -24.35
C PRO A 158 -24.44 0.90 -23.25
N PHE A 159 -23.95 1.91 -22.54
CA PHE A 159 -24.67 2.58 -21.45
C PHE A 159 -25.76 3.56 -21.91
N ASN A 160 -25.88 3.75 -23.22
CA ASN A 160 -26.94 4.53 -23.86
C ASN A 160 -28.20 3.70 -24.20
N THR A 161 -28.24 2.41 -23.84
CA THR A 161 -29.39 1.53 -24.10
C THR A 161 -30.42 1.55 -22.96
N SER A 162 -31.64 1.08 -23.22
CA SER A 162 -32.74 1.06 -22.25
C SER A 162 -32.44 0.24 -20.99
N GLU A 163 -31.59 -0.79 -21.09
CA GLU A 163 -31.19 -1.63 -19.95
C GLU A 163 -30.39 -0.84 -18.89
N TRP A 164 -29.70 0.22 -19.31
CA TRP A 164 -28.84 1.06 -18.45
C TRP A 164 -29.48 2.40 -18.07
N GLU A 165 -30.72 2.65 -18.50
CA GLU A 165 -31.40 3.91 -18.24
C GLU A 165 -31.53 4.19 -16.73
N GLY A 166 -31.05 5.36 -16.30
CA GLY A 166 -31.13 5.81 -14.92
C GLY A 166 -30.09 5.24 -13.94
N TYR A 167 -29.19 4.34 -14.36
CA TYR A 167 -28.14 3.80 -13.47
C TYR A 167 -26.96 4.74 -13.25
N LEU A 168 -26.52 5.45 -14.30
CA LEU A 168 -25.37 6.33 -14.22
C LEU A 168 -25.75 7.71 -13.64
N PRO A 169 -24.85 8.39 -12.91
CA PRO A 169 -25.08 9.75 -12.46
C PRO A 169 -25.35 10.70 -13.64
N ARG A 170 -26.33 11.60 -13.46
CA ARG A 170 -26.68 12.62 -14.48
C ARG A 170 -25.64 13.73 -14.60
N GLU A 171 -24.96 14.03 -13.50
CA GLU A 171 -23.95 15.10 -13.45
C GLU A 171 -22.54 14.51 -13.58
N HIS A 172 -21.69 15.23 -14.32
CA HIS A 172 -20.29 14.86 -14.47
C HIS A 172 -19.55 14.87 -13.13
N PHE A 173 -18.62 13.93 -12.93
CA PHE A 173 -17.93 13.77 -11.65
C PHE A 173 -17.18 15.03 -11.21
N ARG A 174 -16.62 15.81 -12.15
CA ARG A 174 -15.92 17.08 -11.85
C ARG A 174 -16.85 18.17 -11.30
N THR A 175 -18.15 18.08 -11.56
CA THR A 175 -19.15 19.01 -11.02
C THR A 175 -19.52 18.67 -9.57
N LYS A 176 -19.52 17.36 -9.24
CA LYS A 176 -19.80 16.87 -7.87
C LYS A 176 -18.57 16.87 -6.97
N ALA A 177 -17.37 16.69 -7.54
CA ALA A 177 -16.13 16.52 -6.80
C ALA A 177 -15.11 17.62 -7.15
N GLY A 178 -15.15 18.71 -6.37
CA GLY A 178 -14.21 19.82 -6.48
C GLY A 178 -14.67 20.94 -7.43
N PRO A 179 -13.75 21.82 -7.87
CA PRO A 179 -12.31 21.79 -7.57
C PRO A 179 -12.01 22.09 -6.10
N TRP A 180 -10.97 21.44 -5.56
CA TRP A 180 -10.50 21.62 -4.19
C TRP A 180 -9.09 22.20 -4.16
N GLY A 181 -8.71 22.85 -3.05
CA GLY A 181 -7.37 23.41 -2.87
C GLY A 181 -6.37 22.37 -2.39
N ARG A 182 -6.65 21.75 -1.23
CA ARG A 182 -5.79 20.74 -0.60
C ARG A 182 -6.49 19.39 -0.53
N CYS A 183 -5.84 18.36 -1.05
CA CYS A 183 -6.35 16.98 -1.06
C CYS A 183 -5.36 16.02 -0.41
N ALA A 184 -5.87 15.01 0.30
CA ALA A 184 -5.07 13.91 0.84
C ALA A 184 -5.43 12.57 0.18
N VAL A 185 -4.40 11.80 -0.18
CA VAL A 185 -4.54 10.41 -0.66
C VAL A 185 -4.03 9.47 0.43
N VAL A 186 -4.94 8.70 1.02
CA VAL A 186 -4.60 7.80 2.13
C VAL A 186 -4.43 6.38 1.61
N SER A 187 -3.19 5.90 1.54
CA SER A 187 -2.90 4.49 1.21
C SER A 187 -3.48 3.54 2.26
N SER A 188 -3.53 2.24 1.95
CA SER A 188 -3.96 1.21 2.92
C SER A 188 -2.78 0.48 3.57
N ALA A 189 -1.60 1.09 3.60
CA ALA A 189 -0.38 0.47 4.12
C ALA A 189 -0.41 0.36 5.66
N GLY A 190 0.10 -0.76 6.19
CA GLY A 190 0.21 -0.96 7.64
C GLY A 190 1.17 0.00 8.34
N SER A 191 2.04 0.70 7.60
CA SER A 191 2.93 1.74 8.11
C SER A 191 2.20 2.98 8.63
N LEU A 192 0.89 3.12 8.36
CA LEU A 192 0.07 4.18 8.95
C LEU A 192 -0.23 3.94 10.42
N LYS A 193 -0.14 2.69 10.91
CA LYS A 193 -0.40 2.37 12.31
C LYS A 193 0.55 3.16 13.23
N SER A 194 -0.02 3.82 14.23
CA SER A 194 0.67 4.68 15.20
C SER A 194 1.41 5.87 14.59
N SER A 195 1.07 6.26 13.35
CA SER A 195 1.63 7.45 12.70
C SER A 195 1.05 8.76 13.23
N GLN A 196 -0.14 8.73 13.84
CA GLN A 196 -0.87 9.88 14.35
C GLN A 196 -1.20 10.95 13.28
N LEU A 197 -1.20 10.56 11.99
CA LEU A 197 -1.46 11.46 10.87
C LEU A 197 -2.93 11.89 10.74
N GLY A 198 -3.84 11.35 11.54
CA GLY A 198 -5.28 11.50 11.34
C GLY A 198 -5.76 12.96 11.32
N ARG A 199 -5.21 13.81 12.19
CA ARG A 199 -5.54 15.25 12.21
C ARG A 199 -5.01 15.98 10.97
N GLU A 200 -3.78 15.68 10.56
CA GLU A 200 -3.19 16.28 9.36
C GLU A 200 -3.96 15.87 8.10
N ILE A 201 -4.38 14.60 8.02
CA ILE A 201 -5.22 14.09 6.94
C ILE A 201 -6.57 14.82 6.90
N ASP A 202 -7.26 14.98 8.04
CA ASP A 202 -8.59 15.58 8.11
C ASP A 202 -8.61 17.10 7.82
N ASP A 203 -7.45 17.77 7.91
CA ASP A 203 -7.23 19.19 7.57
C ASP A 203 -7.30 19.49 6.04
N HIS A 204 -7.48 18.45 5.21
CA HIS A 204 -7.64 18.60 3.77
C HIS A 204 -9.12 18.76 3.37
N ASP A 205 -9.37 19.47 2.27
CA ASP A 205 -10.72 19.70 1.72
C ASP A 205 -11.36 18.37 1.31
N ALA A 206 -10.57 17.51 0.67
CA ALA A 206 -11.01 16.21 0.19
C ALA A 206 -10.02 15.09 0.48
N ILE A 207 -10.56 13.91 0.77
CA ILE A 207 -9.78 12.72 1.11
C ILE A 207 -10.18 11.56 0.21
N LEU A 208 -9.18 11.02 -0.50
CA LEU A 208 -9.29 9.79 -1.29
C LEU A 208 -8.86 8.58 -0.45
N ARG A 209 -9.70 7.54 -0.41
CA ARG A 209 -9.38 6.22 0.17
C ARG A 209 -9.59 5.10 -0.84
N PHE A 210 -9.06 3.92 -0.55
CA PHE A 210 -9.10 2.76 -1.45
C PHE A 210 -9.90 1.59 -0.86
N ASN A 211 -10.64 0.90 -1.72
CA ASN A 211 -11.39 -0.32 -1.42
C ASN A 211 -12.19 -0.19 -0.11
N ALA A 212 -12.09 -1.17 0.79
CA ALA A 212 -12.77 -1.19 2.09
C ALA A 212 -11.90 -0.68 3.26
N ALA A 213 -10.87 0.14 3.01
CA ALA A 213 -10.02 0.66 4.09
C ALA A 213 -10.86 1.45 5.13
N PRO A 214 -10.92 0.99 6.40
CA PRO A 214 -11.80 1.57 7.42
C PRO A 214 -11.21 2.83 8.06
N THR A 215 -12.09 3.66 8.63
CA THR A 215 -11.72 4.79 9.49
C THR A 215 -12.02 4.51 10.96
N ALA A 216 -13.11 3.77 11.24
CA ALA A 216 -13.47 3.36 12.59
C ALA A 216 -12.36 2.52 13.23
N ASN A 217 -12.03 2.84 14.47
CA ASN A 217 -10.93 2.30 15.27
C ASN A 217 -9.50 2.67 14.81
N PHE A 218 -9.37 3.51 13.77
CA PHE A 218 -8.07 3.95 13.22
C PHE A 218 -7.97 5.47 13.09
N GLN A 219 -8.95 6.24 13.60
CA GLN A 219 -9.09 7.68 13.37
C GLN A 219 -7.84 8.49 13.72
N GLN A 220 -7.13 8.11 14.79
CA GLN A 220 -5.91 8.80 15.20
C GLN A 220 -4.82 8.74 14.11
N ASP A 221 -4.76 7.64 13.37
CA ASP A 221 -3.73 7.37 12.37
C ASP A 221 -4.18 7.74 10.96
N VAL A 222 -5.45 7.51 10.63
CA VAL A 222 -5.93 7.61 9.25
C VAL A 222 -6.99 8.69 9.04
N GLY A 223 -7.42 9.38 10.09
CA GLY A 223 -8.46 10.41 10.03
C GLY A 223 -9.87 9.82 9.97
N THR A 224 -10.86 10.71 9.93
CA THR A 224 -12.29 10.39 9.97
C THR A 224 -13.00 10.62 8.65
N LYS A 225 -12.55 11.60 7.85
CA LYS A 225 -13.24 12.04 6.64
C LYS A 225 -12.93 11.10 5.46
N THR A 226 -13.94 10.88 4.61
CA THR A 226 -13.80 10.19 3.31
C THR A 226 -14.67 10.94 2.31
N THR A 227 -14.05 11.52 1.28
CA THR A 227 -14.76 12.28 0.24
C THR A 227 -14.92 11.45 -1.02
N ILE A 228 -13.84 10.78 -1.44
CA ILE A 228 -13.85 9.85 -2.58
C ILE A 228 -13.32 8.51 -2.11
N ARG A 229 -13.96 7.43 -2.56
CA ARG A 229 -13.47 6.06 -2.36
C ARG A 229 -13.31 5.38 -3.70
N LEU A 230 -12.07 5.04 -4.07
CA LEU A 230 -11.77 4.29 -5.28
C LEU A 230 -11.82 2.79 -4.98
N ILE A 231 -12.64 2.05 -5.72
CA ILE A 231 -12.87 0.61 -5.53
C ILE A 231 -12.54 -0.09 -6.85
N ASN A 232 -11.92 -1.27 -6.76
CA ASN A 232 -11.72 -2.14 -7.93
C ASN A 232 -12.93 -3.08 -8.15
N SER A 233 -13.01 -3.74 -9.30
CA SER A 233 -14.18 -4.54 -9.69
C SER A 233 -14.09 -6.05 -9.34
N GLN A 234 -13.10 -6.47 -8.54
CA GLN A 234 -12.76 -7.89 -8.32
C GLN A 234 -13.81 -8.67 -7.53
#